data_AF-A0A1R4JYC3-F1
#
_entry.id   AF-A0A1R4JYC3-F1
#
_cell.length_a   1.000
_cell.length_b   1.000
_cell.length_c   1.000
_cell.angle_alpha   90.00
_cell.angle_beta   90.00
_cell.angle_gamma   90.00
#
_symmetry.space_group_name_H-M   'P 1'
#
loop_
_entity.id
_entity.type
_entity.pdbx_description
1 polymer ?
#
loop_
_entity_poly.entity_id
_entity_poly.type
_entity_poly.pdbx_seq_one_letter_code
_entity_poly.pdbx_strand_id
1 'polypeptide(L)'
;MPIDLDDYEYEGQVRWHGALGRLWRSSVVAMRRRCADAEYFAVREVQARMALHLHVVVRVPAWSKVDAETMGIAARSAAATHPVTGELVQWGKHGVQDREIQAGPSDTEGVTPDLSRAAARIVSYVGKALGYSLKDVIPGSSNAERCAPERIAFLYRLRAAARQTVRCPDCPESGPGQCDRRAHDNLGYGGHVVTVSRPSENREGWSLSHLTRKRLREERRAWMAANRPDDVGGVSAGDIKLSKWLRIWLERHGARRARRTWEAQQYARAP
;
A
#
# COMPACT_ATOMS: atom_id res chain seq x y z
N MET A 1 14.28 15.81 -7.54
CA MET A 1 14.00 17.25 -7.41
C MET A 1 14.64 17.74 -6.13
N PRO A 2 15.41 18.85 -6.19
CA PRO A 2 15.81 19.69 -5.08
C PRO A 2 14.91 19.60 -3.86
N ILE A 3 15.34 19.29 -2.64
CA ILE A 3 14.57 19.76 -1.47
C ILE A 3 15.41 20.88 -0.88
N ASP A 4 14.87 22.09 -0.87
CA ASP A 4 15.39 23.12 0.01
C ASP A 4 15.08 22.67 1.44
N LEU A 5 16.10 22.45 2.25
CA LEU A 5 15.92 21.93 3.59
C LEU A 5 15.35 22.98 4.53
N ASP A 6 15.63 24.26 4.28
CA ASP A 6 15.30 25.36 5.19
C ASP A 6 13.88 25.86 4.95
N ASP A 7 13.44 25.87 3.69
CA ASP A 7 12.09 26.31 3.31
C ASP A 7 11.04 25.18 3.33
N TYR A 8 11.42 23.95 3.69
CA TYR A 8 10.50 22.82 3.66
C TYR A 8 9.49 22.84 4.81
N GLU A 9 8.19 22.71 4.49
CA GLU A 9 7.12 22.68 5.50
C GLU A 9 6.98 21.29 6.16
N TYR A 10 7.94 20.94 7.03
CA TYR A 10 7.98 19.64 7.71
C TYR A 10 6.73 19.35 8.54
N GLU A 11 6.28 20.31 9.33
CA GLU A 11 5.08 20.14 10.16
C GLU A 11 3.83 19.98 9.31
N GLY A 12 3.70 20.77 8.24
CA GLY A 12 2.58 20.68 7.30
C GLY A 12 2.46 19.28 6.70
N GLN A 13 3.58 18.68 6.28
CA GLN A 13 3.59 17.30 5.79
C GLN A 13 3.16 16.28 6.86
N VAL A 14 3.68 16.40 8.08
CA VAL A 14 3.32 15.49 9.18
C VAL A 14 1.84 15.64 9.57
N ARG A 15 1.32 16.87 9.62
CA ARG A 15 -0.12 17.13 9.82
C ARG A 15 -0.95 16.52 8.71
N TRP A 16 -0.51 16.66 7.45
CA TRP A 16 -1.18 16.05 6.31
C TRP A 16 -1.22 14.51 6.43
N HIS A 17 -0.12 13.87 6.86
CA HIS A 17 -0.09 12.43 7.17
C HIS A 17 -1.11 12.04 8.27
N GLY A 18 -1.23 12.84 9.32
CA GLY A 18 -2.18 12.61 10.41
C GLY A 18 -3.65 12.66 9.96
N ALA A 19 -3.97 13.51 8.99
CA ALA A 19 -5.32 13.62 8.42
C ALA A 19 -5.66 12.51 7.41
N LEU A 20 -4.66 11.83 6.84
CA LEU A 20 -4.80 10.91 5.71
C LEU A 20 -5.82 9.79 5.95
N GLY A 21 -5.92 9.27 7.17
CA GLY A 21 -6.91 8.26 7.53
C GLY A 21 -8.35 8.76 7.47
N ARG A 22 -8.60 10.01 7.84
CA ARG A 22 -9.93 10.66 7.73
C ARG A 22 -10.22 11.04 6.29
N LEU A 23 -9.23 11.60 5.58
CA LEU A 23 -9.37 11.95 4.16
C LEU A 23 -9.71 10.71 3.32
N TRP A 24 -9.02 9.60 3.54
CA TRP A 24 -9.32 8.34 2.86
C TRP A 24 -10.74 7.84 3.15
N ARG A 25 -11.20 7.88 4.41
CA ARG A 25 -12.58 7.50 4.76
C ARG A 25 -13.61 8.39 4.05
N SER A 26 -13.37 9.69 4.00
CA SER A 26 -14.21 10.65 3.26
C SER A 26 -14.25 10.32 1.77
N SER A 27 -13.10 9.94 1.19
CA SER A 27 -12.97 9.51 -0.21
C SER A 27 -13.80 8.27 -0.51
N VAL A 28 -13.76 7.28 0.40
CA VAL A 28 -14.58 6.07 0.30
C VAL A 28 -16.07 6.39 0.36
N VAL A 29 -16.49 7.30 1.25
CA VAL A 29 -17.88 7.76 1.33
C VAL A 29 -18.31 8.43 0.02
N ALA A 30 -17.48 9.34 -0.52
CA ALA A 30 -17.76 10.02 -1.78
C ALA A 30 -17.89 9.05 -2.96
N MET A 31 -16.99 8.07 -3.07
CA MET A 31 -17.08 7.00 -4.06
C MET A 31 -18.33 6.14 -3.88
N ARG A 32 -18.69 5.78 -2.64
CA ARG A 32 -19.87 4.96 -2.36
C ARG A 32 -21.20 5.66 -2.63
N ARG A 33 -21.22 6.99 -2.66
CA ARG A 33 -22.38 7.75 -3.17
C ARG A 33 -22.59 7.54 -4.68
N ARG A 34 -21.54 7.17 -5.43
CA ARG A 34 -21.63 6.82 -6.86
C ARG A 34 -21.93 5.34 -7.07
N CYS A 35 -21.38 4.48 -6.21
CA CYS A 35 -21.62 3.04 -6.25
C CYS A 35 -21.55 2.46 -4.82
N ALA A 36 -22.71 2.17 -4.22
CA ALA A 36 -22.81 1.76 -2.82
C ALA A 36 -22.04 0.45 -2.52
N ASP A 37 -21.97 -0.44 -3.51
CA ASP A 37 -21.30 -1.74 -3.47
C ASP A 37 -19.82 -1.67 -3.87
N ALA A 38 -19.27 -0.47 -4.02
CA ALA A 38 -17.84 -0.29 -4.26
C ALA A 38 -17.03 -0.80 -3.06
N GLU A 39 -16.14 -1.73 -3.35
CA GLU A 39 -15.20 -2.34 -2.42
C GLU A 39 -13.78 -1.90 -2.78
N TYR A 40 -12.88 -1.81 -1.79
CA TYR A 40 -11.53 -1.33 -2.04
C TYR A 40 -10.44 -2.13 -1.32
N PHE A 41 -9.24 -2.04 -1.89
CA PHE A 41 -7.96 -2.32 -1.26
C PHE A 41 -7.04 -1.12 -1.45
N ALA A 42 -6.48 -0.63 -0.35
CA ALA A 42 -5.62 0.54 -0.34
C ALA A 42 -4.32 0.24 0.39
N VAL A 43 -3.21 0.64 -0.23
CA VAL A 43 -1.86 0.58 0.32
C VAL A 43 -1.33 1.99 0.46
N ARG A 44 -0.66 2.25 1.57
CA ARG A 44 0.02 3.51 1.85
C ARG A 44 1.50 3.31 1.67
N GLU A 45 2.11 4.17 0.88
CA GLU A 45 3.51 4.11 0.52
C GLU A 45 4.13 5.49 0.71
N VAL A 46 5.37 5.53 1.19
CA VAL A 46 6.11 6.77 1.31
C VAL A 46 6.87 6.99 0.00
N GLN A 47 6.55 8.07 -0.74
CA GLN A 47 7.23 8.38 -2.00
C GLN A 47 8.41 9.36 -1.79
N ALA A 48 8.96 9.86 -2.89
CA ALA A 48 9.98 10.89 -2.85
C ALA A 48 9.54 12.06 -1.94
N ARG A 49 10.49 12.59 -1.15
CA ARG A 49 10.24 13.60 -0.09
C ARG A 49 9.41 13.12 1.10
N MET A 50 9.28 11.81 1.25
CA MET A 50 8.60 11.15 2.36
C MET A 50 7.09 11.43 2.46
N ALA A 51 6.46 11.97 1.42
CA ALA A 51 5.03 12.18 1.41
C ALA A 51 4.31 10.83 1.30
N LEU A 52 3.26 10.62 2.11
CA LEU A 52 2.44 9.42 2.01
C LEU A 52 1.53 9.47 0.79
N HIS A 53 1.54 8.39 0.01
CA HIS A 53 0.70 8.21 -1.16
C HIS A 53 -0.22 7.02 -0.94
N LEU A 54 -1.40 7.06 -1.56
CA LEU A 54 -2.34 5.94 -1.55
C LEU A 54 -2.41 5.28 -2.92
N HIS A 55 -2.10 4.00 -2.95
CA HIS A 55 -2.39 3.12 -4.08
C HIS A 55 -3.67 2.36 -3.79
N VAL A 56 -4.69 2.60 -4.60
CA VAL A 56 -6.03 2.03 -4.37
C VAL A 56 -6.42 1.19 -5.58
N VAL A 57 -6.97 0.01 -5.31
CA VAL A 57 -7.78 -0.74 -6.27
C VAL A 57 -9.21 -0.68 -5.76
N VAL A 58 -10.13 -0.25 -6.62
CA VAL A 58 -11.57 -0.24 -6.35
C VAL A 58 -12.22 -1.28 -7.24
N ARG A 59 -13.04 -2.12 -6.64
CA ARG A 59 -13.86 -3.12 -7.31
C ARG A 59 -15.29 -2.59 -7.30
N VAL A 60 -15.86 -2.49 -8.48
CA VAL A 60 -17.26 -2.12 -8.69
C VAL A 60 -18.01 -3.32 -9.28
N PRO A 61 -19.30 -3.51 -8.99
CA PRO A 61 -20.09 -4.55 -9.63
C PRO A 61 -20.18 -4.33 -11.14
N ALA A 62 -20.24 -5.42 -11.92
CA ALA A 62 -20.30 -5.36 -13.38
C ALA A 62 -21.53 -4.61 -13.93
N TRP A 63 -22.62 -4.56 -13.17
CA TRP A 63 -23.84 -3.82 -13.53
C TRP A 63 -23.74 -2.32 -13.25
N SER A 64 -22.71 -1.87 -12.52
CA SER A 64 -22.55 -0.46 -12.17
C SER A 64 -22.11 0.34 -13.40
N LYS A 65 -22.73 1.50 -13.62
CA LYS A 65 -22.41 2.41 -14.74
C LYS A 65 -21.27 3.39 -14.42
N VAL A 66 -20.47 3.13 -13.39
CA VAL A 66 -19.35 4.00 -12.99
C VAL A 66 -18.06 3.50 -13.61
N ASP A 67 -17.25 4.43 -14.10
CA ASP A 67 -15.91 4.18 -14.62
C ASP A 67 -14.82 4.62 -13.63
N ALA A 68 -13.57 4.34 -13.97
CA ALA A 68 -12.43 4.73 -13.12
C ALA A 68 -12.34 6.25 -12.92
N GLU A 69 -12.66 7.05 -13.94
CA GLU A 69 -12.60 8.51 -13.87
C GLU A 69 -13.66 9.06 -12.89
N THR A 70 -14.91 8.62 -13.01
CA THR A 70 -16.00 9.02 -12.11
C THR A 70 -15.67 8.70 -10.66
N MET A 71 -15.13 7.50 -10.40
CA MET A 71 -14.73 7.09 -9.07
C MET A 71 -13.52 7.90 -8.55
N GLY A 72 -12.54 8.16 -9.42
CA GLY A 72 -11.38 9.00 -9.11
C GLY A 72 -11.77 10.44 -8.75
N ILE A 73 -12.64 11.06 -9.55
CA ILE A 73 -13.19 12.40 -9.28
C ILE A 73 -13.92 12.42 -7.93
N ALA A 74 -14.78 11.43 -7.67
CA ALA A 74 -15.50 11.35 -6.40
C ALA A 74 -14.52 11.25 -5.22
N ALA A 75 -13.50 10.38 -5.30
CA ALA A 75 -12.48 10.26 -4.27
C ALA A 75 -11.72 11.58 -4.03
N ARG A 76 -11.31 12.28 -5.10
CA ARG A 76 -10.54 13.53 -5.00
C ARG A 76 -11.36 14.73 -4.52
N SER A 77 -12.67 14.72 -4.76
CA SER A 77 -13.58 15.76 -4.25
C SER A 77 -13.74 15.72 -2.72
N ALA A 78 -13.30 14.63 -2.08
CA ALA A 78 -13.41 14.48 -0.65
C ALA A 78 -12.50 15.44 0.12
N ALA A 79 -13.01 15.91 1.25
CA ALA A 79 -12.26 16.66 2.23
C ALA A 79 -12.42 16.03 3.61
N ALA A 80 -11.48 16.31 4.50
CA ALA A 80 -11.56 15.92 5.90
C ALA A 80 -10.87 16.97 6.78
N THR A 81 -11.17 16.96 8.07
CA THR A 81 -10.47 17.80 9.04
C THR A 81 -9.39 17.00 9.77
N HIS A 82 -8.24 17.62 10.00
CA HIS A 82 -7.19 17.07 10.84
C HIS A 82 -7.74 16.88 12.27
N PRO A 83 -7.55 15.72 12.92
CA PRO A 83 -8.22 15.39 14.16
C PRO A 83 -7.85 16.26 15.36
N VAL A 84 -6.70 16.96 15.31
CA VAL A 84 -6.20 17.79 16.42
C VAL A 84 -6.30 19.28 16.11
N THR A 85 -5.95 19.68 14.89
CA THR A 85 -5.85 21.10 14.51
C THR A 85 -7.15 21.63 13.89
N GLY A 86 -8.07 20.76 13.47
CA GLY A 86 -9.29 21.15 12.78
C GLY A 86 -9.09 21.61 11.33
N GLU A 87 -7.84 21.76 10.88
CA GLU A 87 -7.48 22.21 9.52
C GLU A 87 -8.14 21.34 8.45
N LEU A 88 -8.64 21.99 7.40
CA LEU A 88 -9.21 21.31 6.24
C LEU A 88 -8.08 20.70 5.41
N VAL A 89 -8.22 19.41 5.09
CA VAL A 89 -7.27 18.65 4.27
C VAL A 89 -8.00 18.06 3.06
N GLN A 90 -7.36 18.19 1.90
CA GLN A 90 -7.85 17.73 0.61
C GLN A 90 -6.74 17.00 -0.16
N TRP A 91 -7.13 16.28 -1.21
CA TRP A 91 -6.17 15.71 -2.15
C TRP A 91 -5.54 16.81 -3.03
N GLY A 92 -4.26 16.62 -3.36
CA GLY A 92 -3.59 17.48 -4.34
C GLY A 92 -4.21 17.36 -5.73
N LYS A 93 -4.01 18.40 -6.56
CA LYS A 93 -4.60 18.52 -7.90
C LYS A 93 -3.78 17.83 -9.01
N HIS A 94 -2.58 17.33 -8.71
CA HIS A 94 -1.63 16.79 -9.66
C HIS A 94 -1.25 15.33 -9.36
N GLY A 95 -0.67 14.62 -10.34
CA GLY A 95 -0.20 13.23 -10.16
C GLY A 95 -1.30 12.17 -10.22
N VAL A 96 -2.41 12.47 -10.90
CA VAL A 96 -3.60 11.61 -10.99
C VAL A 96 -3.40 10.49 -12.01
N GLN A 97 -3.70 9.25 -11.62
CA GLN A 97 -3.68 8.09 -12.51
C GLN A 97 -4.90 7.21 -12.26
N ASP A 98 -6.05 7.63 -12.77
CA ASP A 98 -7.26 6.82 -12.78
C ASP A 98 -7.19 5.87 -13.98
N ARG A 99 -7.24 4.56 -13.74
CA ARG A 99 -7.14 3.56 -14.80
C ARG A 99 -8.06 2.40 -14.54
N GLU A 100 -8.78 2.01 -15.58
CA GLU A 100 -9.56 0.77 -15.54
C GLU A 100 -8.64 -0.45 -15.67
N ILE A 101 -8.91 -1.45 -14.84
CA ILE A 101 -8.29 -2.77 -14.92
C ILE A 101 -9.37 -3.72 -15.43
N GLN A 102 -9.59 -3.70 -16.75
CA GLN A 102 -10.50 -4.64 -17.38
C GLN A 102 -9.83 -6.01 -17.57
N ALA A 103 -10.63 -7.08 -17.57
CA ALA A 103 -10.22 -8.34 -18.17
C ALA A 103 -10.00 -8.08 -19.67
N GLY A 104 -8.92 -8.62 -20.24
CA GLY A 104 -8.68 -8.44 -21.67
C GLY A 104 -9.88 -8.99 -22.46
N PRO A 105 -10.26 -8.37 -23.59
CA PRO A 105 -11.30 -8.93 -24.45
C PRO A 105 -10.90 -10.36 -24.82
N SER A 106 -11.82 -11.31 -24.68
CA SER A 106 -11.68 -12.57 -25.40
C SER A 106 -12.15 -12.30 -26.83
N ASP A 107 -11.26 -12.46 -27.81
CA ASP A 107 -11.59 -12.32 -29.24
C ASP A 107 -12.53 -13.44 -29.76
N THR A 108 -13.27 -14.08 -28.86
CA THR A 108 -14.14 -15.24 -29.13
C THR A 108 -15.49 -14.97 -28.49
N GLU A 109 -16.52 -14.78 -29.31
CA GLU A 109 -17.92 -14.72 -28.84
C GLU A 109 -18.25 -15.98 -28.03
N GLY A 110 -18.87 -15.80 -26.87
CA GLY A 110 -19.31 -16.90 -26.00
C GLY A 110 -18.28 -17.43 -24.99
N VAL A 111 -17.05 -16.90 -24.96
CA VAL A 111 -16.06 -17.25 -23.92
C VAL A 111 -16.13 -16.25 -22.77
N THR A 112 -16.36 -16.75 -21.55
CA THR A 112 -16.29 -15.92 -20.33
C THR A 112 -14.93 -15.22 -20.23
N PRO A 113 -14.87 -13.91 -19.96
CA PRO A 113 -13.61 -13.17 -19.85
C PRO A 113 -12.64 -13.85 -18.89
N ASP A 114 -11.36 -13.99 -19.27
CA ASP A 114 -10.34 -14.59 -18.42
C ASP A 114 -10.02 -13.67 -17.23
N LEU A 115 -10.79 -13.85 -16.16
CA LEU A 115 -10.62 -13.18 -14.86
C LEU A 115 -9.23 -13.44 -14.26
N SER A 116 -8.53 -14.49 -14.68
CA SER A 116 -7.19 -14.85 -14.18
C SER A 116 -6.15 -13.79 -14.55
N ARG A 117 -6.25 -13.17 -15.73
CA ARG A 117 -5.35 -12.08 -16.15
C ARG A 117 -5.62 -10.78 -15.39
N ALA A 118 -6.89 -10.42 -15.20
CA ALA A 118 -7.25 -9.25 -14.38
C ALA A 118 -6.80 -9.45 -12.93
N ALA A 119 -7.07 -10.64 -12.36
CA ALA A 119 -6.60 -11.02 -11.03
C ALA A 119 -5.06 -10.99 -10.93
N ALA A 120 -4.33 -11.50 -11.94
CA ALA A 120 -2.87 -11.45 -11.96
C ALA A 120 -2.33 -10.01 -12.03
N ARG A 121 -3.00 -9.10 -12.76
CA ARG A 121 -2.65 -7.67 -12.79
C ARG A 121 -2.91 -7.00 -11.45
N ILE A 122 -4.04 -7.30 -10.81
CA ILE A 122 -4.36 -6.82 -9.45
C ILE A 122 -3.31 -7.33 -8.46
N VAL A 123 -3.00 -8.63 -8.45
CA VAL A 123 -1.98 -9.23 -7.58
C VAL A 123 -0.60 -8.63 -7.85
N SER A 124 -0.24 -8.39 -9.12
CA SER A 124 1.02 -7.73 -9.47
C SER A 124 1.08 -6.29 -8.97
N TYR A 125 0.00 -5.52 -9.13
CA TYR A 125 -0.09 -4.14 -8.68
C TYR A 125 -0.05 -4.04 -7.15
N VAL A 126 -0.86 -4.86 -6.48
CA VAL A 126 -0.86 -5.00 -5.02
C VAL A 126 0.52 -5.43 -4.53
N GLY A 127 1.16 -6.40 -5.18
CA GLY A 127 2.51 -6.86 -4.86
C GLY A 127 3.58 -5.77 -5.03
N LYS A 128 3.45 -4.92 -6.05
CA LYS A 128 4.32 -3.74 -6.23
C LYS A 128 4.12 -2.72 -5.12
N ALA A 129 2.88 -2.31 -4.87
CA ALA A 129 2.56 -1.34 -3.82
C ALA A 129 3.03 -1.83 -2.44
N LEU A 130 2.75 -3.09 -2.11
CA LEU A 130 3.26 -3.73 -0.89
C LEU A 130 4.80 -3.80 -0.87
N GLY A 131 5.41 -4.14 -2.00
CA GLY A 131 6.86 -4.24 -2.14
C GLY A 131 7.56 -2.91 -1.90
N TYR A 132 6.96 -1.79 -2.28
CA TYR A 132 7.48 -0.46 -1.96
C TYR A 132 7.25 -0.09 -0.50
N SER A 133 6.04 -0.26 0.04
CA SER A 133 5.76 0.00 1.45
C SER A 133 6.63 -0.82 2.41
N LEU A 134 7.04 -2.03 2.01
CA LEU A 134 7.91 -2.90 2.82
C LEU A 134 9.39 -2.49 2.76
N LYS A 135 9.85 -1.85 1.69
CA LYS A 135 11.22 -1.29 1.64
C LYS A 135 11.43 -0.21 2.70
N ASP A 136 10.36 0.43 3.14
CA ASP A 136 10.40 1.45 4.19
C ASP A 136 10.38 0.86 5.61
N VAL A 137 9.94 -0.39 5.77
CA VAL A 137 9.74 -1.04 7.09
C VAL A 137 10.88 -2.02 7.43
N ILE A 138 11.63 -2.50 6.43
CA ILE A 138 12.76 -3.43 6.65
C ILE A 138 14.07 -2.64 6.73
N PRO A 139 14.70 -2.51 7.91
CA PRO A 139 16.05 -1.96 8.01
C PRO A 139 17.00 -2.85 7.19
N GLY A 140 17.76 -2.26 6.25
CA GLY A 140 18.81 -2.97 5.52
C GLY A 140 18.47 -3.42 4.10
N SER A 141 17.28 -3.17 3.55
CA SER A 141 17.02 -3.44 2.13
C SER A 141 17.56 -2.33 1.21
N SER A 142 18.83 -2.49 0.81
CA SER A 142 19.48 -1.95 -0.40
C SER A 142 19.14 -0.50 -0.81
N ASN A 143 19.78 0.46 -0.13
CA ASN A 143 20.21 1.78 -0.66
C ASN A 143 20.97 2.62 0.39
N ALA A 144 21.33 2.04 1.54
CA ALA A 144 22.06 2.73 2.61
C ALA A 144 23.44 3.26 2.18
N GLU A 145 24.02 2.71 1.11
CA GLU A 145 25.36 3.08 0.62
C GLU A 145 25.41 4.41 -0.18
N ARG A 146 24.28 5.10 -0.41
CA ARG A 146 24.24 6.41 -1.11
C ARG A 146 23.25 7.41 -0.51
N CYS A 147 23.09 7.43 0.81
CA CYS A 147 22.27 8.48 1.43
C CYS A 147 23.09 9.77 1.51
N ALA A 148 22.89 10.69 0.57
CA ALA A 148 23.51 12.01 0.60
C ALA A 148 23.22 12.72 1.94
N PRO A 149 24.17 13.48 2.51
CA PRO A 149 24.01 14.16 3.82
C PRO A 149 22.70 14.96 3.94
N GLU A 150 22.28 15.60 2.85
CA GLU A 150 21.06 16.40 2.78
C GLU A 150 19.80 15.55 3.00
N ARG A 151 19.80 14.30 2.51
CA ARG A 151 18.69 13.37 2.73
C ARG A 151 18.60 12.91 4.18
N ILE A 152 19.75 12.74 4.84
CA ILE A 152 19.80 12.40 6.27
C ILE A 152 19.26 13.58 7.09
N ALA A 153 19.74 14.80 6.81
CA ALA A 153 19.26 16.02 7.46
C ALA A 153 17.74 16.22 7.26
N PHE A 154 17.24 16.01 6.04
CA PHE A 154 15.80 16.04 5.76
C PHE A 154 15.00 15.06 6.64
N LEU A 155 15.44 13.80 6.71
CA LEU A 155 14.77 12.78 7.53
C LEU A 155 14.81 13.10 9.02
N TYR A 156 15.91 13.68 9.49
CA TYR A 156 16.04 14.12 10.87
C TYR A 156 15.05 15.23 11.20
N ARG A 157 14.98 16.29 10.38
CA ARG A 157 14.04 17.41 10.55
C ARG A 157 12.59 16.94 10.50
N LEU A 158 12.26 16.02 9.58
CA LEU A 158 10.91 15.45 9.48
C LEU A 158 10.52 14.61 10.70
N ARG A 159 11.44 13.78 11.22
CA ARG A 159 11.21 13.01 12.45
C ARG A 159 11.11 13.90 13.68
N ALA A 160 11.93 14.95 13.75
CA ALA A 160 11.85 15.94 14.82
C ALA A 160 10.48 16.64 14.82
N ALA A 161 9.99 17.08 13.65
CA ALA A 161 8.64 17.65 13.52
C ALA A 161 7.55 16.68 14.02
N ALA A 162 7.65 15.40 13.63
CA ALA A 162 6.69 14.37 14.06
C ALA A 162 6.74 14.06 15.56
N ARG A 163 7.93 14.04 16.17
CA ARG A 163 8.09 13.66 17.57
C ARG A 163 7.91 14.84 18.53
N GLN A 164 8.28 16.05 18.12
CA GLN A 164 8.41 17.19 19.04
C GLN A 164 7.36 18.26 18.82
N THR A 165 6.75 18.34 17.63
CA THR A 165 5.89 19.48 17.27
C THR A 165 4.45 19.07 16.99
N VAL A 166 4.24 18.09 16.10
CA VAL A 166 2.88 17.70 15.70
C VAL A 166 2.24 16.76 16.71
N ARG A 167 1.07 17.16 17.22
CA ARG A 167 0.26 16.37 18.15
C ARG A 167 -0.64 15.37 17.42
N CYS A 168 -0.77 14.18 18.00
CA CYS A 168 -1.84 13.23 17.68
C CYS A 168 -2.99 13.36 18.72
N PRO A 169 -4.16 12.73 18.47
CA PRO A 169 -5.33 12.88 19.35
C PRO A 169 -5.11 12.38 20.78
N ASP A 170 -4.13 11.51 20.99
CA ASP A 170 -3.81 10.90 22.27
C ASP A 170 -2.55 11.51 22.93
N CYS A 171 -2.02 12.62 22.40
CA CYS A 171 -0.86 13.24 23.03
C CYS A 171 -1.20 13.75 24.44
N PRO A 172 -0.32 13.52 25.43
CA PRO A 172 -0.50 14.13 26.74
C PRO A 172 -0.36 15.66 26.67
N GLU A 173 -0.86 16.35 27.69
CA GLU A 173 -0.73 17.81 27.80
C GLU A 173 0.74 18.25 27.74
N SER A 174 1.62 17.47 28.36
CA SER A 174 3.09 17.65 28.36
C SER A 174 3.74 17.65 26.98
N GLY A 175 3.03 17.21 25.94
CA GLY A 175 3.43 17.38 24.54
C GLY A 175 3.65 16.07 23.77
N PRO A 176 3.86 16.18 22.44
CA PRO A 176 4.05 15.01 21.58
C PRO A 176 5.34 14.23 21.87
N GLY A 177 6.36 14.86 22.45
CA GLY A 177 7.64 14.21 22.75
C GLY A 177 7.53 13.03 23.72
N GLN A 178 6.55 13.09 24.63
CA GLN A 178 6.28 12.07 25.64
C GLN A 178 5.20 11.07 25.19
N CYS A 179 4.65 11.21 23.98
CA CYS A 179 3.63 10.31 23.47
C CYS A 179 4.28 9.03 22.91
N ASP A 180 3.76 7.87 23.30
CA ASP A 180 4.23 6.55 22.85
C ASP A 180 3.48 6.02 21.61
N ARG A 181 2.53 6.82 21.08
CA ARG A 181 1.73 6.42 19.94
C ARG A 181 2.60 6.28 18.69
N ARG A 182 2.34 5.21 17.95
CA ARG A 182 2.97 4.89 16.66
C ARG A 182 2.87 6.02 15.62
N ALA A 183 1.90 6.94 15.76
CA ALA A 183 1.80 8.10 14.87
C ALA A 183 3.10 8.92 14.87
N HIS A 184 3.79 9.06 15.99
CA HIS A 184 5.04 9.83 16.08
C HIS A 184 6.21 9.11 15.41
N ASP A 185 6.24 7.79 15.46
CA ASP A 185 7.28 6.98 14.80
C ASP A 185 7.05 6.87 13.28
N ASN A 186 5.78 6.92 12.86
CA ASN A 186 5.35 6.86 11.46
C ASN A 186 5.10 8.25 10.85
N LEU A 187 5.84 9.28 11.28
CA LEU A 187 5.79 10.61 10.65
C LEU A 187 4.37 11.24 10.61
N GLY A 188 3.58 11.05 11.65
CA GLY A 188 2.20 11.56 11.80
C GLY A 188 1.12 10.52 11.50
N TYR A 189 1.41 9.41 10.80
CA TYR A 189 0.39 8.45 10.40
C TYR A 189 0.22 7.27 11.39
N GLY A 190 -0.85 7.31 12.18
CA GLY A 190 -1.17 6.25 13.15
C GLY A 190 -1.87 4.99 12.60
N GLY A 191 -2.22 4.96 11.31
CA GLY A 191 -3.05 3.90 10.75
C GLY A 191 -2.26 2.70 10.17
N HIS A 192 -2.99 1.78 9.54
CA HIS A 192 -2.40 0.62 8.89
C HIS A 192 -1.88 0.94 7.47
N VAL A 193 -0.72 0.39 7.13
CA VAL A 193 -0.14 0.45 5.78
C VAL A 193 -1.13 -0.08 4.73
N VAL A 194 -1.82 -1.17 5.06
CA VAL A 194 -2.83 -1.79 4.20
C VAL A 194 -4.19 -1.67 4.85
N THR A 195 -5.17 -1.19 4.09
CA THR A 195 -6.58 -1.17 4.50
C THR A 195 -7.45 -1.72 3.39
N VAL A 196 -8.45 -2.50 3.78
CA VAL A 196 -9.41 -3.12 2.86
C VAL A 196 -10.82 -2.86 3.33
N SER A 197 -11.77 -2.91 2.40
CA SER A 197 -13.18 -2.98 2.77
C SER A 197 -13.45 -4.27 3.55
N ARG A 198 -14.07 -4.11 4.72
CA ARG A 198 -14.42 -5.23 5.60
C ARG A 198 -15.78 -5.80 5.19
N PRO A 199 -16.00 -7.11 5.37
CA PRO A 199 -17.33 -7.69 5.26
C PRO A 199 -18.31 -6.96 6.20
N SER A 200 -19.55 -6.79 5.73
CA SER A 200 -20.69 -6.29 6.50
C SER A 200 -21.94 -7.07 6.07
N GLU A 201 -23.06 -6.91 6.76
CA GLU A 201 -24.34 -7.56 6.41
C GLU A 201 -24.70 -7.40 4.92
N ASN A 202 -24.43 -6.22 4.36
CA ASN A 202 -24.78 -5.90 2.98
C ASN A 202 -23.64 -6.09 1.97
N ARG A 203 -22.43 -6.52 2.40
CA ARG A 203 -21.24 -6.56 1.51
C ARG A 203 -20.24 -7.65 1.90
N GLU A 204 -19.72 -8.35 0.90
CA GLU A 204 -18.76 -9.43 1.11
C GLU A 204 -17.38 -8.98 1.62
N GLY A 205 -17.03 -7.70 1.47
CA GLY A 205 -15.67 -7.22 1.73
C GLY A 205 -14.74 -7.39 0.52
N TRP A 206 -13.50 -6.90 0.63
CA TRP A 206 -12.50 -7.02 -0.44
C TRP A 206 -11.98 -8.45 -0.64
N SER A 207 -12.03 -9.31 0.38
CA SER A 207 -11.52 -10.67 0.27
C SER A 207 -12.42 -11.50 -0.64
N LEU A 208 -11.93 -11.86 -1.83
CA LEU A 208 -12.63 -12.64 -2.86
C LEU A 208 -13.14 -14.02 -2.38
N SER A 209 -12.74 -14.47 -1.20
CA SER A 209 -12.97 -15.85 -0.74
C SER A 209 -13.19 -15.96 0.77
N HIS A 210 -13.47 -14.84 1.47
CA HIS A 210 -13.54 -14.78 2.94
C HIS A 210 -12.28 -15.32 3.66
N LEU A 211 -11.16 -15.46 2.93
CA LEU A 211 -9.89 -15.93 3.45
C LEU A 211 -9.28 -14.82 4.31
N THR A 212 -9.47 -14.93 5.62
CA THR A 212 -8.74 -14.12 6.60
C THR A 212 -7.37 -14.76 6.88
N ARG A 213 -6.40 -13.99 7.40
CA ARG A 213 -5.13 -14.58 7.85
C ARG A 213 -5.33 -15.70 8.88
N LYS A 214 -6.36 -15.58 9.72
CA LYS A 214 -6.78 -16.59 10.69
C LYS A 214 -7.27 -17.84 9.97
N ARG A 215 -8.25 -17.70 9.06
CA ARG A 215 -8.79 -18.81 8.27
C ARG A 215 -7.73 -19.52 7.43
N LEU A 216 -6.85 -18.78 6.75
CA LEU A 216 -5.71 -19.35 6.03
C LEU A 216 -4.72 -20.09 6.94
N ARG A 217 -4.53 -19.63 8.18
CA ARG A 217 -3.69 -20.32 9.17
C ARG A 217 -4.37 -21.59 9.68
N GLU A 218 -5.68 -21.55 9.88
CA GLU A 218 -6.51 -22.69 10.28
C GLU A 218 -6.55 -23.75 9.17
N GLU A 219 -6.81 -23.36 7.92
CA GLU A 219 -6.79 -24.24 6.76
C GLU A 219 -5.40 -24.86 6.55
N ARG A 220 -4.31 -24.08 6.68
CA ARG A 220 -2.95 -24.65 6.65
C ARG A 220 -2.69 -25.62 7.79
N ARG A 221 -3.17 -25.33 9.01
CA ARG A 221 -3.03 -26.24 10.16
C ARG A 221 -3.84 -27.52 9.95
N ALA A 222 -5.07 -27.42 9.48
CA ALA A 222 -5.94 -28.54 9.18
C ALA A 222 -5.35 -29.41 8.07
N TRP A 223 -4.84 -28.80 7.01
CA TRP A 223 -4.12 -29.49 5.95
C TRP A 223 -2.84 -30.16 6.47
N MET A 224 -2.03 -29.47 7.28
CA MET A 224 -0.82 -30.05 7.90
C MET A 224 -1.15 -31.20 8.86
N ALA A 225 -2.28 -31.13 9.58
CA ALA A 225 -2.72 -32.20 10.48
C ALA A 225 -3.25 -33.41 9.71
N ALA A 226 -4.00 -33.18 8.62
CA ALA A 226 -4.56 -34.23 7.76
C ALA A 226 -3.51 -34.87 6.83
N ASN A 227 -2.43 -34.16 6.54
CA ASN A 227 -1.31 -34.64 5.71
C ASN A 227 -0.04 -34.80 6.55
N ARG A 228 -0.18 -34.93 7.87
CA ARG A 228 0.96 -35.22 8.74
C ARG A 228 1.40 -36.65 8.41
N PRO A 229 2.62 -36.86 7.87
CA PRO A 229 3.07 -38.21 7.60
C PRO A 229 3.27 -38.92 8.95
N ASP A 230 2.89 -40.20 9.02
CA ASP A 230 2.99 -41.00 10.26
C ASP A 230 4.42 -41.15 10.76
N ASP A 231 5.41 -40.86 9.92
CA ASP A 231 6.80 -41.11 10.23
C ASP A 231 7.72 -40.05 9.61
N VAL A 232 7.93 -38.92 10.32
CA VAL A 232 9.05 -38.03 10.00
C VAL A 232 9.56 -37.27 11.23
N GLY A 233 10.54 -37.88 11.91
CA GLY A 233 11.79 -37.16 12.09
C GLY A 233 12.45 -36.97 10.72
N GLY A 234 12.79 -35.74 10.35
CA GLY A 234 13.59 -35.42 9.15
C GLY A 234 12.83 -35.09 7.86
N VAL A 235 12.57 -33.79 7.62
CA VAL A 235 11.96 -33.18 6.41
C VAL A 235 12.23 -33.98 5.13
N SER A 236 11.16 -34.35 4.40
CA SER A 236 11.26 -35.19 3.21
C SER A 236 12.11 -34.55 2.10
N ALA A 237 12.83 -35.38 1.34
CA ALA A 237 13.65 -34.93 0.21
C ALA A 237 12.83 -34.18 -0.88
N GLY A 238 11.51 -34.42 -0.93
CA GLY A 238 10.57 -33.70 -1.80
C GLY A 238 10.38 -32.23 -1.39
N ASP A 239 10.26 -31.96 -0.09
CA ASP A 239 10.09 -30.61 0.46
C ASP A 239 11.36 -29.77 0.32
N ILE A 240 12.53 -30.41 0.46
CA ILE A 240 13.83 -29.80 0.20
C ILE A 240 13.97 -29.47 -1.30
N LYS A 241 13.46 -30.32 -2.20
CA LYS A 241 13.45 -30.04 -3.65
C LYS A 241 12.54 -28.88 -4.02
N LEU A 242 11.33 -28.81 -3.45
CA LEU A 242 10.36 -27.75 -3.74
C LEU A 242 10.83 -26.39 -3.21
N SER A 243 11.36 -26.34 -1.98
CA SER A 243 11.93 -25.12 -1.39
C SER A 243 13.17 -24.64 -2.16
N LYS A 244 14.04 -25.56 -2.58
CA LYS A 244 15.21 -25.24 -3.43
C LYS A 244 14.80 -24.74 -4.81
N TRP A 245 13.77 -25.34 -5.43
CA TRP A 245 13.23 -24.88 -6.71
C TRP A 245 12.61 -23.49 -6.62
N LEU A 246 11.77 -23.24 -5.61
CA LEU A 246 11.15 -21.92 -5.36
C LEU A 246 12.19 -20.84 -5.12
N ARG A 247 13.24 -21.15 -4.34
CA ARG A 247 14.35 -20.23 -4.10
C ARG A 247 15.12 -19.92 -5.39
N ILE A 248 15.48 -20.94 -6.18
CA ILE A 248 16.16 -20.76 -7.48
C ILE A 248 15.29 -19.97 -8.46
N TRP A 249 13.97 -20.21 -8.46
CA TRP A 249 13.03 -19.47 -9.30
C TRP A 249 12.94 -18.00 -8.88
N LEU A 250 12.84 -17.71 -7.59
CA LEU A 250 12.84 -16.34 -7.05
C LEU A 250 14.16 -15.62 -7.31
N GLU A 251 15.30 -16.30 -7.15
CA GLU A 251 16.63 -15.77 -7.45
C GLU A 251 16.79 -15.48 -8.95
N ARG A 252 16.41 -16.42 -9.84
CA ARG A 252 16.50 -16.23 -11.31
C ARG A 252 15.55 -15.15 -11.82
N HIS A 253 14.31 -15.09 -11.34
CA HIS A 253 13.33 -14.08 -11.79
C HIS A 253 13.51 -12.73 -11.09
N GLY A 254 14.12 -12.70 -9.91
CA GLY A 254 14.63 -11.49 -9.27
C GLY A 254 15.83 -10.92 -10.01
N ALA A 255 16.83 -11.75 -10.31
CA ALA A 255 18.04 -11.36 -11.02
C ALA A 255 17.77 -10.90 -12.47
N ARG A 256 16.87 -11.57 -13.21
CA ARG A 256 16.46 -11.11 -14.55
C ARG A 256 15.75 -9.75 -14.52
N ARG A 257 14.94 -9.47 -13.49
CA ARG A 257 14.30 -8.16 -13.31
C ARG A 257 15.32 -7.10 -12.90
N ALA A 258 16.22 -7.41 -11.98
CA ALA A 258 17.30 -6.52 -11.58
C ALA A 258 18.21 -6.19 -12.77
N ARG A 259 18.57 -7.18 -13.58
CA ARG A 259 19.38 -7.01 -14.80
C ARG A 259 18.67 -6.17 -15.86
N ARG A 260 17.40 -6.42 -16.17
CA ARG A 260 16.62 -5.57 -17.09
C ARG A 260 16.45 -4.14 -16.59
N THR A 261 16.33 -3.96 -15.27
CA THR A 261 16.22 -2.63 -14.64
C THR A 261 17.57 -1.89 -14.69
N TRP A 262 18.68 -2.61 -14.47
CA TRP A 262 20.03 -2.07 -14.59
C TRP A 262 20.38 -1.74 -16.05
N GLU A 263 20.08 -2.63 -17.00
CA GLU A 263 20.26 -2.40 -18.43
C GLU A 263 19.45 -1.17 -18.88
N ALA A 264 18.17 -1.07 -18.50
CA ALA A 264 17.34 0.10 -18.79
C ALA A 264 17.87 1.42 -18.17
N GLN A 265 18.54 1.36 -17.01
CA GLN A 265 19.17 2.51 -16.38
C GLN A 265 20.51 2.92 -17.01
N GLN A 266 21.26 1.96 -17.58
CA GLN A 266 22.50 2.22 -18.32
C GLN A 266 22.22 2.83 -19.69
N TYR A 267 21.20 2.32 -20.41
CA TYR A 267 20.79 2.88 -21.71
C TYR A 267 20.13 4.28 -21.59
N ALA A 268 19.63 4.66 -20.42
CA ALA A 268 19.11 6.00 -20.15
C ALA A 268 20.20 7.02 -19.75
N ARG A 269 21.47 6.61 -19.67
CA ARG A 269 22.62 7.46 -19.27
C ARG A 269 23.79 7.47 -20.27
N ALA A 270 23.62 6.88 -21.46
CA ALA A 270 24.53 7.18 -22.57
C ALA A 270 24.17 8.55 -23.16
N PRO A 271 25.15 9.41 -23.50
CA PRO A 271 24.92 10.76 -24.01
C PRO A 271 24.13 10.79 -25.32
#